data_AF-A0A7C6IGN1-F1
#
_entry.id   AF-A0A7C6IGN1-F1
#
_cell.length_a   1.000
_cell.length_b   1.000
_cell.length_c   1.000
_cell.angle_alpha   90.00
_cell.angle_beta   90.00
_cell.angle_gamma   90.00
#
_symmetry.space_group_name_H-M   'P 1'
#
loop_
_entity.id
_entity.type
_entity.pdbx_description
1 polymer ?
#
loop_
_entity_poly.entity_id
_entity_poly.type
_entity_poly.pdbx_seq_one_letter_code
_entity_poly.pdbx_strand_id
1 'polypeptide(L)'
;MEDFGTPLVTLADGTVKQLNPFSGTQVWTVPGRGNRPLGITRPEPQPLTEADFTSRSAFGSANPLLTPPEKARVVADDAAPGGFRTIPGVLPGAVHDTVAEFRRVPNLFEIVTYDYWAKNYGFQPDARTVQRMARYLEDPAGREHVLAIVRTRLKAGGKSADQVAGMSDGELLEHAPGYFAGGHDVIIARRHFVDGATHDDQLASSGTLTVAEHRAFTAFTVESIADLYRRNRYVRYVAAFQNWLKPAGASFDHLHKQLVAIDEHGESLHDEVRRLRANPNMYNEWAVDYAARHNLIIAENEHAVAFAGFGHRYPTLEIYSKSSVCEPWMQTDAEIAGMSDLLHACHAAAGAEVPCNEEWHHRPVDLDARMPWRVMIKWRVSNLAGFEGGTKIYLNTISPWDLRDRVVPQLYRLRDSGHIDRGIHIATECACRPNSLRYNPAVTGTPRL
;
A
#
# COMPACT_ATOMS: atom_id res chain seq x y z
N MET A 1 -12.43 17.76 26.90
CA MET A 1 -11.45 16.71 26.57
C MET A 1 -12.12 15.40 26.92
N GLU A 2 -12.49 14.60 25.94
CA GLU A 2 -12.82 13.20 26.24
C GLU A 2 -11.53 12.57 26.77
N ASP A 3 -11.57 12.14 28.03
CA ASP A 3 -10.49 11.43 28.70
C ASP A 3 -10.41 10.03 28.09
N PHE A 4 -9.73 9.90 26.94
CA PHE A 4 -9.40 8.60 26.40
C PHE A 4 -8.42 7.96 27.36
N GLY A 5 -8.84 6.87 28.01
CA GLY A 5 -8.01 6.14 28.97
C GLY A 5 -6.64 5.75 28.40
N THR A 6 -5.71 5.38 29.29
CA THR A 6 -4.33 5.02 28.93
C THR A 6 -4.29 4.03 27.75
N PRO A 7 -3.55 4.32 26.65
CA PRO A 7 -3.55 3.50 25.44
C PRO A 7 -3.19 2.03 25.67
N LEU A 8 -2.37 1.73 26.67
CA LEU A 8 -2.00 0.38 27.09
C LEU A 8 -2.15 0.21 28.60
N VAL A 9 -2.88 -0.82 29.02
CA VAL A 9 -3.02 -1.22 30.42
C VAL A 9 -2.83 -2.73 30.54
N THR A 10 -1.83 -3.17 31.28
CA THR A 10 -1.62 -4.57 31.61
C THR A 10 -2.29 -4.88 32.96
N LEU A 11 -3.22 -5.82 32.95
CA LEU A 11 -3.94 -6.27 34.14
C LEU A 11 -3.14 -7.33 34.90
N ALA A 12 -3.54 -7.60 36.15
CA ALA A 12 -2.86 -8.56 37.04
C ALA A 12 -2.85 -10.00 36.50
N ASP A 13 -3.83 -10.37 35.67
CA ASP A 13 -3.88 -11.68 35.01
C ASP A 13 -2.98 -11.76 33.77
N GLY A 14 -2.34 -10.67 33.36
CA GLY A 14 -1.52 -10.55 32.15
C GLY A 14 -2.29 -10.06 30.92
N THR A 15 -3.61 -9.80 31.03
CA THR A 15 -4.39 -9.24 29.92
C THR A 15 -3.93 -7.82 29.60
N VAL A 16 -3.58 -7.57 28.35
CA VAL A 16 -3.25 -6.23 27.84
C VAL A 16 -4.50 -5.64 27.19
N LYS A 17 -5.04 -4.59 27.80
CA LYS A 17 -6.09 -3.76 27.19
C LYS A 17 -5.43 -2.62 26.41
N GLN A 18 -5.88 -2.44 25.18
CA GLN A 18 -5.37 -1.44 24.25
C GLN A 18 -6.51 -0.53 23.80
N LEU A 19 -6.21 0.76 23.65
CA LEU A 19 -7.09 1.77 23.10
C LEU A 19 -6.34 2.55 22.01
N ASN A 20 -6.90 2.60 20.81
CA ASN A 20 -6.32 3.42 19.75
C ASN A 20 -6.74 4.89 19.95
N PRO A 21 -5.79 5.82 20.15
CA PRO A 21 -6.11 7.20 20.49
C PRO A 21 -6.74 7.99 19.32
N PHE A 22 -6.58 7.52 18.07
CA PHE A 22 -7.12 8.17 16.88
C PHE A 22 -8.56 7.72 16.58
N SER A 23 -8.84 6.42 16.74
CA SER A 23 -10.13 5.80 16.34
C SER A 23 -11.04 5.41 17.51
N GLY A 24 -10.52 5.39 18.75
CA GLY A 24 -11.24 4.85 19.91
C GLY A 24 -11.40 3.33 19.90
N THR A 25 -10.77 2.61 18.95
CA THR A 25 -10.83 1.16 18.86
C THR A 25 -10.27 0.51 20.11
N GLN A 26 -11.03 -0.41 20.71
CA GLN A 26 -10.61 -1.18 21.89
C GLN A 26 -10.18 -2.59 21.49
N VAL A 27 -9.05 -3.03 22.04
CA VAL A 27 -8.47 -4.34 21.70
C VAL A 27 -7.90 -5.00 22.95
N TRP A 28 -8.15 -6.28 23.15
CA TRP A 28 -7.59 -7.04 24.26
C TRP A 28 -6.66 -8.14 23.75
N THR A 29 -5.49 -8.25 24.38
CA THR A 29 -4.60 -9.41 24.24
C THR A 29 -4.68 -10.22 25.52
N VAL A 30 -5.31 -11.38 25.46
CA VAL A 30 -5.57 -12.23 26.64
C VAL A 30 -4.53 -13.36 26.69
N PRO A 31 -3.89 -13.62 27.85
CA PRO A 31 -2.95 -14.71 28.04
C PRO A 31 -3.53 -16.07 27.63
N GLY A 32 -2.68 -16.94 27.08
CA GLY A 32 -3.07 -18.28 26.62
C GLY A 32 -3.73 -18.32 25.23
N ARG A 33 -4.20 -17.18 24.68
CA ARG A 33 -4.63 -17.11 23.26
C ARG A 33 -3.49 -17.01 22.25
N GLY A 34 -2.31 -16.56 22.70
CA GLY A 34 -1.11 -16.38 21.86
C GLY A 34 -0.30 -17.65 21.57
N ASN A 35 -0.52 -18.76 22.30
CA ASN A 35 0.26 -20.00 22.13
C ASN A 35 -0.08 -20.80 20.86
N ARG A 36 -1.04 -20.33 20.04
CA ARG A 36 -1.36 -20.96 18.76
C ARG A 36 -0.41 -20.39 17.70
N PRO A 37 0.11 -21.22 16.77
CA PRO A 37 0.74 -20.73 15.56
C PRO A 37 -0.15 -19.66 14.91
N LEU A 38 0.43 -18.67 14.21
CA LEU A 38 -0.35 -17.79 13.32
C LEU A 38 -1.23 -18.73 12.50
N GLY A 39 -2.56 -18.66 12.63
CA GLY A 39 -3.50 -19.69 12.15
C GLY A 39 -3.62 -19.78 10.63
N ILE A 40 -2.48 -19.74 9.95
CA ILE A 40 -2.27 -19.71 8.52
C ILE A 40 -2.13 -21.17 8.08
N THR A 41 -3.23 -21.73 7.60
CA THR A 41 -3.21 -23.04 6.93
C THR A 41 -2.77 -22.84 5.49
N ARG A 42 -1.84 -23.67 5.01
CA ARG A 42 -1.40 -23.66 3.61
C ARG A 42 -1.67 -25.00 2.94
N PRO A 43 -2.00 -25.00 1.64
CA PRO A 43 -1.92 -26.21 0.84
C PRO A 43 -0.47 -26.70 0.75
N GLU A 44 -0.27 -27.97 0.41
CA GLU A 44 1.07 -28.50 0.14
C GLU A 44 1.66 -27.81 -1.11
N PRO A 45 2.89 -27.28 -1.03
CA PRO A 45 3.52 -26.58 -2.16
C PRO A 45 3.65 -27.49 -3.37
N GLN A 46 3.37 -26.95 -4.55
CA GLN A 46 3.50 -27.66 -5.83
C GLN A 46 4.74 -27.20 -6.57
N PRO A 47 5.43 -28.08 -7.31
CA PRO A 47 6.61 -27.72 -8.08
C PRO A 47 6.24 -26.72 -9.19
N LEU A 48 7.11 -25.75 -9.42
CA LEU A 48 6.96 -24.74 -10.47
C LEU A 48 7.49 -25.25 -11.81
N THR A 49 6.87 -24.79 -12.88
CA THR A 49 7.38 -24.87 -14.26
C THR A 49 7.97 -23.53 -14.70
N GLU A 50 8.77 -23.53 -15.76
CA GLU A 50 9.33 -22.29 -16.32
C GLU A 50 8.25 -21.27 -16.71
N ALA A 51 7.11 -21.74 -17.23
CA ALA A 51 5.99 -20.89 -17.63
C ALA A 51 5.33 -20.17 -16.42
N ASP A 52 5.35 -20.78 -15.23
CA ASP A 52 4.74 -20.18 -14.04
C ASP A 52 5.39 -18.83 -13.69
N PHE A 53 6.69 -18.65 -13.94
CA PHE A 53 7.40 -17.39 -13.62
C PHE A 53 6.88 -16.17 -14.36
N THR A 54 6.33 -16.36 -15.57
CA THR A 54 5.91 -15.24 -16.44
C THR A 54 4.43 -15.25 -16.76
N SER A 55 3.72 -16.37 -16.54
CA SER A 55 2.34 -16.56 -17.02
C SER A 55 1.35 -17.08 -15.97
N ARG A 56 1.75 -17.32 -14.70
CA ARG A 56 0.88 -17.82 -13.61
C ARG A 56 -0.40 -17.01 -13.38
N SER A 57 -0.40 -15.72 -13.75
CA SER A 57 -1.51 -14.80 -13.55
C SER A 57 -1.61 -13.80 -14.69
N ALA A 58 -2.74 -13.08 -14.76
CA ALA A 58 -2.93 -11.97 -15.71
C ALA A 58 -1.91 -10.83 -15.54
N PHE A 59 -1.25 -10.75 -14.37
CA PHE A 59 -0.23 -9.77 -14.05
C PHE A 59 1.19 -10.18 -14.49
N GLY A 60 1.36 -11.44 -14.91
CA GLY A 60 2.66 -11.98 -15.32
C GLY A 60 3.28 -11.23 -16.51
N SER A 61 4.61 -11.22 -16.57
CA SER A 61 5.38 -10.49 -17.59
C SER A 61 5.16 -10.98 -19.03
N ALA A 62 4.68 -12.21 -19.22
CA ALA A 62 4.27 -12.74 -20.53
C ALA A 62 2.83 -12.35 -20.93
N ASN A 63 2.06 -11.77 -20.01
CA ASN A 63 0.64 -11.46 -20.17
C ASN A 63 0.33 -9.94 -20.15
N PRO A 64 1.15 -9.04 -20.70
CA PRO A 64 0.94 -7.60 -20.52
C PRO A 64 -0.38 -7.08 -21.12
N LEU A 65 -0.96 -7.81 -22.08
CA LEU A 65 -2.21 -7.48 -22.74
C LEU A 65 -3.45 -8.20 -22.14
N LEU A 66 -3.29 -8.87 -20.98
CA LEU A 66 -4.42 -9.36 -20.18
C LEU A 66 -4.89 -8.32 -19.13
N THR A 67 -4.16 -7.22 -19.01
CA THR A 67 -4.50 -6.05 -18.19
C THR A 67 -4.83 -4.86 -19.09
N PRO A 68 -5.65 -3.89 -18.64
CA PRO A 68 -5.92 -2.70 -19.45
C PRO A 68 -4.63 -1.96 -19.87
N PRO A 69 -4.68 -1.12 -20.93
CA PRO A 69 -3.53 -0.38 -21.43
C PRO A 69 -2.72 0.31 -20.33
N GLU A 70 -1.42 0.08 -20.32
CA GLU A 70 -0.53 0.64 -19.31
C GLU A 70 -0.53 2.17 -19.36
N LYS A 71 -0.74 2.78 -18.19
CA LYS A 71 -0.56 4.21 -18.04
C LYS A 71 0.92 4.59 -18.08
N ALA A 72 1.75 3.81 -17.38
CA ALA A 72 3.20 3.94 -17.34
C ALA A 72 3.85 2.66 -16.80
N ARG A 73 5.15 2.52 -16.98
CA ARG A 73 5.98 1.47 -16.36
C ARG A 73 7.30 2.03 -15.86
N VAL A 74 7.90 1.35 -14.90
CA VAL A 74 9.27 1.58 -14.44
C VAL A 74 10.17 0.50 -15.05
N VAL A 75 11.33 0.92 -15.56
CA VAL A 75 12.35 0.03 -16.12
C VAL A 75 13.69 0.32 -15.44
N ALA A 76 14.53 -0.70 -15.33
CA ALA A 76 15.92 -0.51 -14.92
C ALA A 76 16.67 0.36 -15.94
N ASP A 77 17.46 1.31 -15.45
CA ASP A 77 18.28 2.22 -16.26
C ASP A 77 19.46 2.73 -15.41
N ASP A 78 20.64 2.16 -15.65
CA ASP A 78 21.86 2.50 -14.90
C ASP A 78 22.30 3.96 -15.08
N ALA A 79 21.81 4.65 -16.12
CA ALA A 79 22.09 6.07 -16.33
C ALA A 79 21.15 6.98 -15.52
N ALA A 80 20.03 6.45 -15.01
CA ALA A 80 19.07 7.22 -14.24
C ALA A 80 19.48 7.31 -12.76
N PRO A 81 19.24 8.46 -12.09
CA PRO A 81 19.39 8.54 -10.64
C PRO A 81 18.55 7.45 -9.94
N GLY A 82 19.20 6.62 -9.13
CA GLY A 82 18.56 5.49 -8.45
C GLY A 82 18.39 4.22 -9.30
N GLY A 83 18.86 4.20 -10.55
CA GLY A 83 18.89 3.01 -11.40
C GLY A 83 17.59 2.68 -12.12
N PHE A 84 16.61 3.60 -12.13
CA PHE A 84 15.30 3.37 -12.74
C PHE A 84 14.78 4.60 -13.47
N ARG A 85 14.01 4.40 -14.54
CA ARG A 85 13.22 5.47 -15.18
C ARG A 85 11.80 5.02 -15.50
N THR A 86 10.91 6.01 -15.61
CA THR A 86 9.50 5.79 -15.95
C THR A 86 9.22 6.03 -17.43
N ILE A 87 8.51 5.11 -18.09
CA ILE A 87 8.06 5.20 -19.48
C ILE A 87 6.53 5.30 -19.52
N PRO A 88 5.93 6.40 -19.99
CA PRO A 88 4.48 6.54 -20.09
C PRO A 88 3.90 5.95 -21.38
N GLY A 89 2.73 5.30 -21.28
CA GLY A 89 1.85 4.98 -22.41
C GLY A 89 2.47 4.13 -23.53
N VAL A 90 3.08 2.99 -23.19
CA VAL A 90 3.68 2.04 -24.15
C VAL A 90 2.61 1.39 -25.03
N LEU A 91 2.86 1.29 -26.34
CA LEU A 91 1.96 0.62 -27.30
C LEU A 91 2.12 -0.91 -27.23
N PRO A 92 1.10 -1.70 -27.64
CA PRO A 92 1.16 -3.17 -27.56
C PRO A 92 2.38 -3.77 -28.25
N GLY A 93 2.75 -3.28 -29.44
CA GLY A 93 3.91 -3.77 -30.18
C GLY A 93 5.26 -3.54 -29.49
N ALA A 94 5.33 -2.63 -28.52
CA ALA A 94 6.56 -2.23 -27.83
C ALA A 94 6.61 -2.70 -26.36
N VAL A 95 5.60 -3.44 -25.87
CA VAL A 95 5.55 -3.85 -24.46
C VAL A 95 6.68 -4.80 -24.06
N HIS A 96 7.32 -5.45 -25.04
CA HIS A 96 8.44 -6.37 -24.82
C HIS A 96 9.82 -5.75 -25.17
N ASP A 97 9.85 -4.49 -25.64
CA ASP A 97 11.12 -3.78 -25.93
C ASP A 97 11.91 -3.46 -24.65
N THR A 98 11.23 -3.47 -23.51
CA THR A 98 11.79 -3.22 -22.18
C THR A 98 11.21 -4.19 -21.16
N VAL A 99 12.02 -4.54 -20.16
CA VAL A 99 11.55 -5.27 -18.99
C VAL A 99 10.91 -4.27 -18.02
N ALA A 100 9.61 -4.40 -17.79
CA ALA A 100 8.91 -3.59 -16.79
C ALA A 100 9.14 -4.18 -15.40
N GLU A 101 9.87 -3.46 -14.55
CA GLU A 101 10.01 -3.82 -13.13
C GLU A 101 8.71 -3.55 -12.36
N PHE A 102 8.04 -2.45 -12.72
CA PHE A 102 6.69 -2.14 -12.24
C PHE A 102 5.82 -1.60 -13.38
N ARG A 103 4.53 -1.93 -13.38
CA ARG A 103 3.55 -1.46 -14.36
C ARG A 103 2.40 -0.78 -13.65
N ARG A 104 1.99 0.41 -14.08
CA ARG A 104 0.74 1.05 -13.65
C ARG A 104 -0.31 0.86 -14.73
N VAL A 105 -1.36 0.14 -14.40
CA VAL A 105 -2.51 -0.12 -15.27
C VAL A 105 -3.80 0.35 -14.59
N PRO A 106 -4.83 0.73 -15.35
CA PRO A 106 -6.18 0.85 -14.81
C PRO A 106 -6.65 -0.47 -14.20
N ASN A 107 -7.41 -0.41 -13.11
CA ASN A 107 -8.08 -1.59 -12.57
C ASN A 107 -9.26 -1.98 -13.48
N LEU A 108 -9.37 -3.26 -13.82
CA LEU A 108 -10.45 -3.77 -14.66
C LEU A 108 -11.84 -3.63 -13.99
N PHE A 109 -11.88 -3.69 -12.66
CA PHE A 109 -13.06 -3.56 -11.82
C PHE A 109 -12.92 -2.33 -10.93
N GLU A 110 -13.07 -1.15 -11.53
CA GLU A 110 -13.00 0.13 -10.83
C GLU A 110 -14.01 0.20 -9.67
N ILE A 111 -13.58 0.73 -8.51
CA ILE A 111 -14.49 1.00 -7.38
C ILE A 111 -15.30 2.26 -7.70
N VAL A 112 -14.61 3.32 -8.11
CA VAL A 112 -15.21 4.55 -8.64
C VAL A 112 -14.86 4.63 -10.12
N THR A 113 -15.85 4.37 -10.98
CA THR A 113 -15.64 4.27 -12.44
C THR A 113 -15.41 5.63 -13.08
N TYR A 114 -14.82 5.66 -14.27
CA TYR A 114 -14.80 6.90 -15.08
C TYR A 114 -16.21 7.47 -15.32
N ASP A 115 -17.21 6.61 -15.57
CA ASP A 115 -18.61 7.00 -15.75
C ASP A 115 -19.17 7.78 -14.56
N TYR A 116 -18.79 7.41 -13.34
CA TYR A 116 -19.16 8.14 -12.14
C TYR A 116 -18.69 9.60 -12.22
N TRP A 117 -17.42 9.81 -12.58
CA TRP A 117 -16.86 11.15 -12.73
C TRP A 117 -17.48 11.92 -13.89
N ALA A 118 -17.61 11.28 -15.06
CA ALA A 118 -18.15 11.92 -16.26
C ALA A 118 -19.61 12.34 -16.07
N LYS A 119 -20.46 11.45 -15.53
CA LYS A 119 -21.91 11.69 -15.40
C LYS A 119 -22.26 12.63 -14.25
N ASN A 120 -21.56 12.57 -13.12
CA ASN A 120 -21.90 13.37 -11.94
C ASN A 120 -21.16 14.72 -11.89
N TYR A 121 -19.96 14.80 -12.47
CA TYR A 121 -19.11 16.00 -12.39
C TYR A 121 -18.80 16.63 -13.75
N GLY A 122 -19.28 16.05 -14.85
CA GLY A 122 -18.91 16.47 -16.20
C GLY A 122 -17.40 16.32 -16.45
N PHE A 123 -16.73 15.41 -15.74
CA PHE A 123 -15.29 15.19 -15.91
C PHE A 123 -14.98 14.75 -17.34
N GLN A 124 -13.99 15.41 -17.95
CA GLN A 124 -13.47 15.06 -19.26
C GLN A 124 -11.95 14.84 -19.15
N PRO A 125 -11.38 13.86 -19.87
CA PRO A 125 -9.94 13.62 -19.85
C PRO A 125 -9.17 14.83 -20.38
N ASP A 126 -8.01 15.11 -19.78
CA ASP A 126 -7.11 16.15 -20.27
C ASP A 126 -6.58 15.85 -21.69
N ALA A 127 -6.06 16.88 -22.38
CA ALA A 127 -5.59 16.75 -23.76
C ALA A 127 -4.51 15.67 -23.95
N ARG A 128 -3.61 15.48 -22.98
CA ARG A 128 -2.57 14.45 -23.03
C ARG A 128 -3.18 13.05 -22.90
N THR A 129 -4.20 12.88 -22.07
CA THR A 129 -4.94 11.63 -21.94
C THR A 129 -5.71 11.31 -23.21
N VAL A 130 -6.40 12.30 -23.80
CA VAL A 130 -7.10 12.14 -25.07
C VAL A 130 -6.14 11.74 -26.19
N GLN A 131 -4.99 12.43 -26.31
CA GLN A 131 -3.98 12.11 -27.32
C GLN A 131 -3.41 10.70 -27.13
N ARG A 132 -3.14 10.28 -25.89
CA ARG A 132 -2.66 8.92 -25.60
C ARG A 132 -3.70 7.87 -26.00
N MET A 133 -4.97 8.10 -25.68
CA MET A 133 -6.06 7.22 -26.05
C MET A 133 -6.20 7.12 -27.58
N ALA A 134 -6.22 8.25 -28.28
CA ALA A 134 -6.30 8.29 -29.74
C ALA A 134 -5.15 7.51 -30.39
N ARG A 135 -3.90 7.79 -30.00
CA ARG A 135 -2.72 7.08 -30.49
C ARG A 135 -2.80 5.56 -30.26
N TYR A 136 -3.34 5.13 -29.11
CA TYR A 136 -3.48 3.70 -28.79
C TYR A 136 -4.56 3.03 -29.63
N LEU A 137 -5.65 3.74 -29.94
CA LEU A 137 -6.78 3.22 -30.73
C LEU A 137 -6.54 3.30 -32.25
N GLU A 138 -5.63 4.16 -32.70
CA GLU A 138 -5.17 4.21 -34.09
C GLU A 138 -4.28 3.00 -34.45
N ASP A 139 -3.56 2.44 -33.47
CA ASP A 139 -2.81 1.20 -33.63
C ASP A 139 -3.76 -0.01 -33.70
N PRO A 140 -3.70 -0.85 -34.76
CA PRO A 140 -4.61 -2.00 -34.89
C PRO A 140 -4.53 -2.98 -33.72
N ALA A 141 -3.34 -3.24 -33.19
CA ALA A 141 -3.18 -4.12 -32.03
C ALA A 141 -3.71 -3.47 -30.75
N GLY A 142 -3.55 -2.14 -30.61
CA GLY A 142 -4.05 -1.38 -29.48
C GLY A 142 -5.57 -1.30 -29.44
N ARG A 143 -6.19 -1.12 -30.59
CA ARG A 143 -7.66 -1.21 -30.75
C ARG A 143 -8.17 -2.59 -30.35
N GLU A 144 -7.62 -3.67 -30.89
CA GLU A 144 -8.07 -5.03 -30.55
C GLU A 144 -7.84 -5.34 -29.07
N HIS A 145 -6.72 -4.89 -28.50
CA HIS A 145 -6.47 -5.04 -27.07
C HIS A 145 -7.55 -4.36 -26.22
N VAL A 146 -7.93 -3.10 -26.51
CA VAL A 146 -9.01 -2.42 -25.79
C VAL A 146 -10.34 -3.17 -25.92
N LEU A 147 -10.70 -3.61 -27.14
CA LEU A 147 -11.92 -4.39 -27.38
C LEU A 147 -11.91 -5.71 -26.57
N ALA A 148 -10.79 -6.43 -26.54
CA ALA A 148 -10.64 -7.66 -25.77
C ALA A 148 -10.81 -7.43 -24.26
N ILE A 149 -10.25 -6.33 -23.73
CA ILE A 149 -10.39 -5.94 -22.32
C ILE A 149 -11.86 -5.59 -21.99
N VAL A 150 -12.54 -4.82 -22.85
CA VAL A 150 -13.97 -4.51 -22.68
C VAL A 150 -14.79 -5.80 -22.67
N ARG A 151 -14.60 -6.67 -23.66
CA ARG A 151 -15.32 -7.95 -23.76
C ARG A 151 -15.10 -8.80 -22.52
N THR A 152 -13.87 -8.86 -22.00
CA THR A 152 -13.52 -9.59 -20.78
C THR A 152 -14.25 -9.02 -19.56
N ARG A 153 -14.23 -7.70 -19.38
CA ARG A 153 -14.94 -7.02 -18.29
C ARG A 153 -16.45 -7.27 -18.35
N LEU A 154 -17.06 -7.16 -19.54
CA LEU A 154 -18.50 -7.35 -19.73
C LEU A 154 -18.94 -8.78 -19.40
N LYS A 155 -18.16 -9.79 -19.81
CA LYS A 155 -18.41 -11.20 -19.44
C LYS A 155 -18.29 -11.42 -17.94
N ALA A 156 -17.24 -10.87 -17.32
CA ALA A 156 -17.07 -10.96 -15.87
C ALA A 156 -18.18 -10.21 -15.09
N GLY A 157 -18.76 -9.16 -15.69
CA GLY A 157 -19.93 -8.44 -15.17
C GLY A 157 -21.29 -9.12 -15.43
N GLY A 158 -21.31 -10.34 -15.98
CA GLY A 158 -22.51 -11.16 -16.13
C GLY A 158 -23.21 -11.10 -17.48
N LYS A 159 -22.67 -10.38 -18.49
CA LYS A 159 -23.20 -10.48 -19.86
C LYS A 159 -22.85 -11.85 -20.48
N SER A 160 -23.78 -12.43 -21.23
CA SER A 160 -23.56 -13.69 -21.93
C SER A 160 -22.58 -13.54 -23.10
N ALA A 161 -22.01 -14.65 -23.56
CA ALA A 161 -21.10 -14.65 -24.72
C ALA A 161 -21.78 -14.10 -25.98
N ASP A 162 -23.04 -14.48 -26.23
CA ASP A 162 -23.81 -14.02 -27.38
C ASP A 162 -24.13 -12.52 -27.32
N GLN A 163 -24.45 -12.02 -26.12
CA GLN A 163 -24.68 -10.58 -25.91
C GLN A 163 -23.43 -9.76 -26.23
N VAL A 164 -22.26 -10.24 -25.81
CA VAL A 164 -20.98 -9.54 -26.06
C VAL A 164 -20.56 -9.67 -27.53
N ALA A 165 -20.79 -10.82 -28.16
CA ALA A 165 -20.48 -11.04 -29.57
C ALA A 165 -21.38 -10.22 -30.52
N GLY A 166 -22.61 -9.91 -30.10
CA GLY A 166 -23.54 -9.07 -30.86
C GLY A 166 -23.27 -7.57 -30.78
N MET A 167 -22.36 -7.11 -29.90
CA MET A 167 -22.00 -5.69 -29.81
C MET A 167 -21.05 -5.29 -30.94
N SER A 168 -21.30 -4.13 -31.53
CA SER A 168 -20.38 -3.50 -32.47
C SER A 168 -19.12 -2.99 -31.77
N ASP A 169 -18.04 -2.86 -32.53
CA ASP A 169 -16.82 -2.20 -32.05
C ASP A 169 -17.07 -0.79 -31.51
N GLY A 170 -17.99 -0.03 -32.13
CA GLY A 170 -18.35 1.32 -31.71
C GLY A 170 -18.89 1.33 -30.29
N GLU A 171 -19.88 0.47 -30.00
CA GLU A 171 -20.47 0.31 -28.66
C GLU A 171 -19.43 -0.14 -27.62
N LEU A 172 -18.53 -1.05 -27.99
CA LEU A 172 -17.47 -1.49 -27.07
C LEU A 172 -16.48 -0.35 -26.75
N LEU A 173 -16.17 0.50 -27.73
CA LEU A 173 -15.22 1.60 -27.57
C LEU A 173 -15.77 2.79 -26.78
N GLU A 174 -17.08 2.88 -26.56
CA GLU A 174 -17.66 3.85 -25.62
C GLU A 174 -17.12 3.65 -24.19
N HIS A 175 -16.65 2.44 -23.85
CA HIS A 175 -16.02 2.14 -22.57
C HIS A 175 -14.53 2.49 -22.51
N ALA A 176 -13.88 2.78 -23.65
CA ALA A 176 -12.45 3.02 -23.73
C ALA A 176 -11.95 4.14 -22.79
N PRO A 177 -12.64 5.29 -22.62
CA PRO A 177 -12.18 6.36 -21.74
C PRO A 177 -11.88 5.89 -20.31
N GLY A 178 -12.59 4.90 -19.78
CA GLY A 178 -12.33 4.32 -18.46
C GLY A 178 -10.93 3.74 -18.30
N TYR A 179 -10.36 3.19 -19.37
CA TYR A 179 -9.01 2.61 -19.35
C TYR A 179 -7.88 3.62 -19.59
N PHE A 180 -8.22 4.88 -19.87
CA PHE A 180 -7.21 5.93 -20.03
C PHE A 180 -7.34 7.02 -18.96
N ALA A 181 -8.56 7.32 -18.53
CA ALA A 181 -8.89 8.41 -17.61
C ALA A 181 -9.52 7.93 -16.29
N GLY A 182 -9.69 6.62 -16.08
CA GLY A 182 -10.20 6.04 -14.84
C GLY A 182 -9.33 6.38 -13.62
N GLY A 183 -9.96 6.41 -12.45
CA GLY A 183 -9.37 6.84 -11.18
C GLY A 183 -8.93 5.68 -10.27
N HIS A 184 -9.17 4.43 -10.67
CA HIS A 184 -8.72 3.24 -9.94
C HIS A 184 -7.57 2.58 -10.71
N ASP A 185 -6.36 2.63 -10.16
CA ASP A 185 -5.15 2.07 -10.74
C ASP A 185 -4.57 0.93 -9.91
N VAL A 186 -3.83 0.06 -10.59
CA VAL A 186 -3.03 -1.02 -10.00
C VAL A 186 -1.58 -0.83 -10.40
N ILE A 187 -0.66 -0.89 -9.42
CA ILE A 187 0.78 -0.93 -9.66
C ILE A 187 1.25 -2.35 -9.41
N ILE A 188 1.70 -3.02 -10.47
CA ILE A 188 2.03 -4.44 -10.52
C ILE A 188 3.55 -4.60 -10.56
N ALA A 189 4.12 -5.42 -9.68
CA ALA A 189 5.54 -5.79 -9.75
C ALA A 189 5.80 -6.83 -10.84
N ARG A 190 7.04 -6.98 -11.30
CA ARG A 190 7.39 -7.93 -12.38
C ARG A 190 7.21 -9.40 -11.98
N ARG A 191 7.63 -9.75 -10.77
CA ARG A 191 7.82 -11.14 -10.31
C ARG A 191 6.59 -11.64 -9.57
N HIS A 192 6.15 -12.85 -9.93
CA HIS A 192 5.19 -13.62 -9.13
C HIS A 192 5.91 -14.43 -8.04
N PHE A 193 7.02 -15.07 -8.39
CA PHE A 193 7.88 -15.86 -7.49
C PHE A 193 9.26 -15.24 -7.38
N VAL A 194 9.97 -15.50 -6.27
CA VAL A 194 11.37 -15.07 -6.15
C VAL A 194 12.25 -15.76 -7.20
N ASP A 195 13.34 -15.11 -7.57
CA ASP A 195 14.28 -15.70 -8.53
C ASP A 195 14.86 -17.01 -7.98
N GLY A 196 14.80 -18.08 -8.77
CA GLY A 196 15.23 -19.42 -8.35
C GLY A 196 14.22 -20.20 -7.51
N ALA A 197 12.97 -19.76 -7.40
CA ALA A 197 11.90 -20.54 -6.78
C ALA A 197 11.75 -21.93 -7.42
N THR A 198 11.42 -22.91 -6.60
CA THR A 198 11.19 -24.31 -7.01
C THR A 198 9.75 -24.73 -6.78
N HIS A 199 9.06 -24.08 -5.84
CA HIS A 199 7.68 -24.37 -5.45
C HIS A 199 6.84 -23.10 -5.38
N ASP A 200 5.53 -23.25 -5.51
CA ASP A 200 4.57 -22.15 -5.62
C ASP A 200 4.27 -21.40 -4.31
N ASP A 201 4.87 -21.79 -3.20
CA ASP A 201 4.85 -21.05 -1.93
C ASP A 201 6.00 -20.02 -1.81
N GLN A 202 6.96 -20.02 -2.75
CA GLN A 202 8.10 -19.09 -2.78
C GLN A 202 7.78 -17.79 -3.52
N LEU A 203 6.72 -17.12 -3.06
CA LEU A 203 6.17 -15.90 -3.68
C LEU A 203 7.12 -14.70 -3.57
N ALA A 204 7.14 -13.86 -4.63
CA ALA A 204 7.75 -12.54 -4.57
C ALA A 204 6.76 -11.56 -3.92
N SER A 205 7.16 -11.00 -2.79
CA SER A 205 6.36 -10.06 -1.98
C SER A 205 7.09 -8.72 -1.82
N SER A 206 6.45 -7.73 -1.18
CA SER A 206 7.09 -6.45 -0.88
C SER A 206 8.39 -6.63 -0.07
N GLY A 207 8.46 -7.65 0.79
CA GLY A 207 9.63 -7.94 1.62
C GLY A 207 10.74 -8.70 0.91
N THR A 208 10.52 -9.21 -0.30
CA THR A 208 11.54 -9.95 -1.09
C THR A 208 12.15 -9.10 -2.19
N LEU A 209 11.66 -7.87 -2.40
CA LEU A 209 12.30 -6.91 -3.30
C LEU A 209 13.69 -6.53 -2.75
N THR A 210 14.60 -6.14 -3.62
CA THR A 210 15.82 -5.46 -3.17
C THR A 210 15.48 -4.06 -2.66
N VAL A 211 16.39 -3.45 -1.88
CA VAL A 211 16.24 -2.06 -1.41
C VAL A 211 15.98 -1.10 -2.57
N ALA A 212 16.71 -1.24 -3.67
CA ALA A 212 16.56 -0.39 -4.85
C ALA A 212 15.18 -0.57 -5.52
N GLU A 213 14.74 -1.81 -5.71
CA GLU A 213 13.42 -2.12 -6.28
C GLU A 213 12.29 -1.58 -5.39
N HIS A 214 12.39 -1.73 -4.07
CA HIS A 214 11.36 -1.23 -3.15
C HIS A 214 11.29 0.31 -3.13
N ARG A 215 12.45 0.99 -3.21
CA ARG A 215 12.51 2.45 -3.37
C ARG A 215 11.82 2.89 -4.66
N ALA A 216 12.09 2.21 -5.77
CA ALA A 216 11.42 2.49 -7.05
C ALA A 216 9.90 2.22 -6.98
N PHE A 217 9.48 1.13 -6.34
CA PHE A 217 8.06 0.79 -6.16
C PHE A 217 7.31 1.85 -5.34
N THR A 218 7.94 2.33 -4.26
CA THR A 218 7.40 3.36 -3.38
C THR A 218 7.33 4.71 -4.10
N ALA A 219 8.42 5.14 -4.76
CA ALA A 219 8.46 6.38 -5.53
C ALA A 219 7.43 6.39 -6.67
N PHE A 220 7.28 5.27 -7.37
CA PHE A 220 6.28 5.13 -8.44
C PHE A 220 4.85 5.20 -7.89
N THR A 221 4.62 4.66 -6.69
CA THR A 221 3.33 4.79 -5.99
C THR A 221 3.04 6.24 -5.60
N VAL A 222 4.03 6.94 -5.02
CA VAL A 222 3.93 8.36 -4.66
C VAL A 222 3.61 9.23 -5.88
N GLU A 223 4.33 9.07 -6.99
CA GLU A 223 4.07 9.85 -8.20
C GLU A 223 2.71 9.49 -8.83
N SER A 224 2.27 8.23 -8.72
CA SER A 224 0.96 7.82 -9.20
C SER A 224 -0.19 8.43 -8.40
N ILE A 225 -0.02 8.60 -7.08
CA ILE A 225 -0.97 9.36 -6.25
C ILE A 225 -1.05 10.81 -6.73
N ALA A 226 0.09 11.45 -6.93
CA ALA A 226 0.16 12.84 -7.39
C ALA A 226 -0.51 13.02 -8.76
N ASP A 227 -0.25 12.11 -9.69
CA ASP A 227 -0.83 12.12 -11.03
C ASP A 227 -2.36 11.98 -10.99
N LEU A 228 -2.93 11.15 -10.10
CA LEU A 228 -4.38 11.03 -9.93
C LEU A 228 -5.01 12.36 -9.46
N TYR A 229 -4.39 13.04 -8.50
CA TYR A 229 -4.84 14.37 -8.06
C TYR A 229 -4.76 15.42 -9.17
N ARG A 230 -3.65 15.46 -9.92
CA ARG A 230 -3.43 16.46 -10.97
C ARG A 230 -4.43 16.31 -12.14
N ARG A 231 -4.89 15.09 -12.42
CA ARG A 231 -5.75 14.79 -13.58
C ARG A 231 -7.23 15.09 -13.36
N ASN A 232 -7.71 14.98 -12.13
CA ASN A 232 -9.13 15.17 -11.84
C ASN A 232 -9.31 16.09 -10.63
N ARG A 233 -9.70 17.34 -10.89
CA ARG A 233 -9.90 18.38 -9.88
C ARG A 233 -10.96 18.04 -8.80
N TYR A 234 -11.85 17.08 -9.07
CA TYR A 234 -12.90 16.67 -8.15
C TYR A 234 -12.43 15.63 -7.13
N VAL A 235 -11.24 15.05 -7.34
CA VAL A 235 -10.64 14.10 -6.40
C VAL A 235 -10.23 14.84 -5.14
N ARG A 236 -10.77 14.38 -4.01
CA ARG A 236 -10.46 14.91 -2.69
C ARG A 236 -9.47 14.02 -1.96
N TYR A 237 -9.53 12.71 -2.19
CA TYR A 237 -8.59 11.76 -1.61
C TYR A 237 -8.16 10.67 -2.61
N VAL A 238 -6.93 10.19 -2.48
CA VAL A 238 -6.45 8.99 -3.20
C VAL A 238 -6.07 7.95 -2.16
N ALA A 239 -6.88 6.89 -2.07
CA ALA A 239 -6.58 5.78 -1.17
C ALA A 239 -5.56 4.85 -1.83
N ALA A 240 -4.35 4.77 -1.26
CA ALA A 240 -3.31 3.83 -1.67
C ALA A 240 -3.18 2.68 -0.67
N PHE A 241 -3.23 1.44 -1.16
CA PHE A 241 -3.18 0.26 -0.32
C PHE A 241 -2.65 -0.99 -1.04
N GLN A 242 -2.25 -2.00 -0.27
CA GLN A 242 -1.89 -3.34 -0.74
C GLN A 242 -2.68 -4.37 0.06
N ASN A 243 -3.27 -5.35 -0.62
CA ASN A 243 -3.81 -6.54 0.01
C ASN A 243 -2.90 -7.71 -0.37
N TRP A 244 -2.28 -8.33 0.61
CA TRP A 244 -1.35 -9.44 0.41
C TRP A 244 -1.92 -10.75 0.95
N LEU A 245 -2.07 -11.73 0.06
CA LEU A 245 -2.70 -13.04 0.28
C LEU A 245 -4.21 -13.00 0.56
N LYS A 246 -4.87 -14.13 0.31
CA LYS A 246 -6.32 -14.32 0.43
C LYS A 246 -6.93 -13.85 1.77
N PRO A 247 -6.35 -14.11 2.96
CA PRO A 247 -6.92 -13.65 4.23
C PRO A 247 -6.98 -12.11 4.38
N ALA A 248 -6.15 -11.38 3.62
CA ALA A 248 -6.18 -9.93 3.56
C ALA A 248 -7.06 -9.38 2.43
N GLY A 249 -7.71 -10.25 1.65
CA GLY A 249 -8.58 -9.87 0.54
C GLY A 249 -7.86 -9.68 -0.80
N ALA A 250 -6.68 -10.28 -0.98
CA ALA A 250 -6.03 -10.30 -2.29
C ALA A 250 -6.78 -11.24 -3.25
N SER A 251 -7.01 -10.78 -4.49
CA SER A 251 -7.56 -11.63 -5.56
C SER A 251 -6.49 -12.42 -6.29
N PHE A 252 -5.25 -11.90 -6.33
CA PHE A 252 -4.08 -12.53 -6.90
C PHE A 252 -2.93 -12.49 -5.90
N ASP A 253 -2.21 -13.60 -5.74
CA ASP A 253 -0.98 -13.67 -4.95
C ASP A 253 0.24 -13.16 -5.75
N HIS A 254 0.03 -12.13 -6.57
CA HIS A 254 1.06 -11.42 -7.32
C HIS A 254 1.19 -10.03 -6.68
N LEU A 255 2.40 -9.59 -6.32
CA LEU A 255 2.61 -8.30 -5.67
C LEU A 255 2.04 -7.13 -6.47
N HIS A 256 1.06 -6.42 -5.88
CA HIS A 256 0.49 -5.21 -6.47
C HIS A 256 -0.04 -4.25 -5.41
N LYS A 257 0.01 -2.94 -5.70
CA LYS A 257 -0.69 -1.89 -4.95
C LYS A 257 -1.90 -1.40 -5.73
N GLN A 258 -2.93 -0.93 -5.04
CA GLN A 258 -4.10 -0.29 -5.62
C GLN A 258 -4.17 1.16 -5.18
N LEU A 259 -4.58 2.03 -6.10
CA LEU A 259 -4.78 3.45 -5.88
C LEU A 259 -6.17 3.82 -6.35
N VAL A 260 -7.00 4.39 -5.47
CA VAL A 260 -8.39 4.72 -5.77
C VAL A 260 -8.61 6.20 -5.50
N ALA A 261 -8.86 6.96 -6.56
CA ALA A 261 -9.31 8.33 -6.47
C ALA A 261 -10.78 8.39 -6.04
N ILE A 262 -11.06 9.18 -5.01
CA ILE A 262 -12.40 9.38 -4.43
C ILE A 262 -12.66 10.88 -4.19
N ASP A 263 -13.92 11.27 -4.23
CA ASP A 263 -14.44 12.62 -3.97
C ASP A 263 -14.86 12.82 -2.51
N GLU A 264 -14.50 11.88 -1.63
CA GLU A 264 -14.78 11.93 -0.20
C GLU A 264 -13.51 11.72 0.63
N HIS A 265 -13.55 12.16 1.88
CA HIS A 265 -12.48 11.91 2.87
C HIS A 265 -12.75 10.70 3.76
N GLY A 266 -14.02 10.35 3.95
CA GLY A 266 -14.46 9.32 4.90
C GLY A 266 -14.59 9.82 6.34
N GLU A 267 -15.48 9.20 7.12
CA GLU A 267 -15.81 9.58 8.50
C GLU A 267 -14.59 9.53 9.43
N SER A 268 -13.75 8.50 9.30
CA SER A 268 -12.53 8.35 10.11
C SER A 268 -11.59 9.54 9.97
N LEU A 269 -11.45 10.10 8.76
CA LEU A 269 -10.58 11.25 8.52
C LEU A 269 -11.21 12.53 9.09
N HIS A 270 -12.53 12.71 9.01
CA HIS A 270 -13.20 13.85 9.65
C HIS A 270 -12.96 13.89 11.16
N ASP A 271 -13.06 12.74 11.83
CA ASP A 271 -12.82 12.63 13.28
C ASP A 271 -11.36 12.89 13.64
N GLU A 272 -10.46 12.31 12.85
CA GLU A 272 -9.02 12.52 13.01
C GLU A 272 -8.64 14.00 12.85
N VAL A 273 -9.23 14.70 11.87
CA VAL A 273 -9.04 16.15 11.68
C VAL A 273 -9.56 16.98 12.84
N ARG A 274 -10.73 16.63 13.40
CA ARG A 274 -11.25 17.31 14.59
C ARG A 274 -10.28 17.19 15.77
N ARG A 275 -9.73 15.99 15.99
CA ARG A 275 -8.73 15.74 17.04
C ARG A 275 -7.42 16.48 16.78
N LEU A 276 -6.93 16.46 15.54
CA LEU A 276 -5.71 17.13 15.14
C LEU A 276 -5.78 18.65 15.29
N ARG A 277 -6.95 19.26 15.03
CA ARG A 277 -7.16 20.69 15.28
C ARG A 277 -7.15 21.03 16.78
N ALA A 278 -7.65 20.12 17.62
CA ALA A 278 -7.61 20.29 19.07
C ALA A 278 -6.22 20.04 19.67
N ASN A 279 -5.46 19.09 19.10
CA ASN A 279 -4.08 18.81 19.45
C ASN A 279 -3.21 18.66 18.18
N PRO A 280 -2.59 19.76 17.69
CA PRO A 280 -1.76 19.74 16.49
C PRO A 280 -0.55 18.79 16.58
N ASN A 281 -0.15 18.38 17.78
CA ASN A 281 0.99 17.50 18.01
C ASN A 281 0.60 16.04 18.30
N MET A 282 -0.66 15.66 18.08
CA MET A 282 -1.19 14.36 18.51
C MET A 282 -0.44 13.13 17.96
N TYR A 283 0.15 13.18 16.76
CA TYR A 283 0.88 12.03 16.23
C TYR A 283 2.24 11.82 16.93
N ASN A 284 2.89 12.90 17.38
CA ASN A 284 4.05 12.74 18.25
C ASN A 284 3.60 12.21 19.62
N GLU A 285 2.65 12.88 20.26
CA GLU A 285 2.28 12.60 21.66
C GLU A 285 1.60 11.26 21.85
N TRP A 286 0.62 10.93 20.99
CA TRP A 286 -0.24 9.76 21.16
C TRP A 286 0.27 8.52 20.42
N ALA A 287 1.20 8.67 19.47
CA ALA A 287 1.82 7.56 18.75
C ALA A 287 3.32 7.45 19.04
N VAL A 288 4.17 8.21 18.35
CA VAL A 288 5.62 7.93 18.32
C VAL A 288 6.29 8.11 19.68
N ASP A 289 6.04 9.22 20.38
CA ASP A 289 6.63 9.45 21.69
C ASP A 289 6.04 8.50 22.75
N TYR A 290 4.76 8.13 22.60
CA TYR A 290 4.14 7.11 23.46
C TYR A 290 4.83 5.75 23.24
N ALA A 291 5.00 5.33 21.99
CA ALA A 291 5.69 4.10 21.62
C ALA A 291 7.14 4.08 22.14
N ALA A 292 7.87 5.20 22.02
CA ALA A 292 9.21 5.35 22.59
C ALA A 292 9.25 5.12 24.10
N ARG A 293 8.36 5.77 24.86
CA ARG A 293 8.29 5.61 26.33
C ARG A 293 7.91 4.20 26.79
N HIS A 294 7.24 3.43 25.94
CA HIS A 294 6.79 2.07 26.24
C HIS A 294 7.65 0.99 25.57
N ASN A 295 8.83 1.34 25.05
CA ASN A 295 9.76 0.42 24.37
C ASN A 295 9.14 -0.31 23.17
N LEU A 296 8.28 0.36 22.40
CA LEU A 296 7.60 -0.20 21.22
C LEU A 296 8.26 0.19 19.89
N ILE A 297 9.25 1.07 19.91
CA ILE A 297 10.04 1.41 18.71
C ILE A 297 10.77 0.17 18.21
N ILE A 298 10.61 -0.10 16.91
CA ILE A 298 11.19 -1.24 16.21
C ILE A 298 12.45 -0.79 15.47
N ALA A 299 12.35 0.28 14.69
CA ALA A 299 13.45 0.78 13.88
C ALA A 299 13.24 2.26 13.52
N GLU A 300 14.32 2.96 13.20
CA GLU A 300 14.27 4.30 12.63
C GLU A 300 15.43 4.57 11.67
N ASN A 301 15.25 5.55 10.81
CA ASN A 301 16.34 6.19 10.08
C ASN A 301 16.16 7.71 10.16
N GLU A 302 16.90 8.46 9.35
CA GLU A 302 16.82 9.92 9.32
C GLU A 302 15.41 10.45 9.00
N HIS A 303 14.68 9.75 8.11
CA HIS A 303 13.46 10.27 7.50
C HIS A 303 12.17 9.59 7.99
N ALA A 304 12.25 8.46 8.69
CA ALA A 304 11.09 7.72 9.15
C ALA A 304 11.34 6.99 10.49
N VAL A 305 10.25 6.57 11.12
CA VAL A 305 10.25 5.73 12.33
C VAL A 305 9.20 4.62 12.19
N ALA A 306 9.54 3.41 12.64
CA ALA A 306 8.68 2.23 12.66
C ALA A 306 8.52 1.70 14.10
N PHE A 307 7.29 1.36 14.48
CA PHE A 307 6.98 0.85 15.81
C PHE A 307 5.83 -0.16 15.79
N ALA A 308 5.70 -0.95 16.86
CA ALA A 308 4.56 -1.82 17.06
C ALA A 308 3.34 -0.98 17.48
N GLY A 309 2.35 -0.90 16.60
CA GLY A 309 1.12 -0.14 16.83
C GLY A 309 0.24 -0.78 17.90
N PHE A 310 -0.63 0.02 18.50
CA PHE A 310 -1.53 -0.41 19.56
C PHE A 310 -2.98 0.04 19.30
N GLY A 311 -3.92 -0.74 19.84
CA GLY A 311 -5.35 -0.50 19.67
C GLY A 311 -5.88 -0.82 18.25
N HIS A 312 -5.12 -1.56 17.45
CA HIS A 312 -5.54 -2.00 16.12
C HIS A 312 -6.27 -3.33 16.16
N ARG A 313 -7.29 -3.49 15.30
CA ARG A 313 -8.08 -4.72 15.15
C ARG A 313 -7.23 -5.97 14.86
N TYR A 314 -6.03 -5.76 14.34
CA TYR A 314 -5.04 -6.77 14.00
C TYR A 314 -3.68 -6.31 14.55
N PRO A 315 -2.70 -7.21 14.76
CA PRO A 315 -1.32 -6.80 15.01
C PRO A 315 -0.83 -5.90 13.87
N THR A 316 -0.29 -4.73 14.21
CA THR A 316 0.02 -3.69 13.22
C THR A 316 1.42 -3.13 13.42
N LEU A 317 2.19 -3.05 12.35
CA LEU A 317 3.40 -2.23 12.28
C LEU A 317 3.03 -0.86 11.73
N GLU A 318 3.45 0.18 12.41
CA GLU A 318 3.18 1.57 12.06
C GLU A 318 4.48 2.25 11.63
N ILE A 319 4.47 2.88 10.45
CA ILE A 319 5.62 3.61 9.90
C ILE A 319 5.19 5.06 9.64
N TYR A 320 5.95 6.02 10.17
CA TYR A 320 5.64 7.45 10.06
C TYR A 320 6.83 8.20 9.47
N SER A 321 6.56 9.08 8.51
CA SER A 321 7.54 10.03 7.99
C SER A 321 7.85 11.10 9.03
N LYS A 322 9.15 11.38 9.22
CA LYS A 322 9.68 12.44 10.08
C LYS A 322 9.70 13.81 9.39
N SER A 323 9.36 13.88 8.10
CA SER A 323 9.39 15.10 7.30
C SER A 323 8.48 16.20 7.86
N SER A 324 8.86 17.46 7.60
CA SER A 324 7.95 18.61 7.79
C SER A 324 6.92 18.76 6.67
N VAL A 325 7.14 18.05 5.55
CA VAL A 325 6.24 18.01 4.40
C VAL A 325 5.27 16.84 4.58
N CYS A 326 3.97 17.14 4.56
CA CYS A 326 2.91 16.17 4.84
C CYS A 326 2.56 15.30 3.62
N GLU A 327 2.68 15.88 2.42
CA GLU A 327 2.35 15.25 1.15
C GLU A 327 3.51 14.38 0.65
N PRO A 328 3.31 13.06 0.45
CA PRO A 328 4.36 12.17 -0.02
C PRO A 328 5.02 12.65 -1.32
N TRP A 329 4.24 13.20 -2.25
CA TRP A 329 4.71 13.67 -3.56
C TRP A 329 5.40 15.04 -3.54
N MET A 330 5.48 15.68 -2.37
CA MET A 330 6.25 16.90 -2.16
C MET A 330 7.50 16.65 -1.30
N GLN A 331 7.64 15.44 -0.74
CA GLN A 331 8.85 15.04 -0.03
C GLN A 331 10.00 14.82 -1.02
N THR A 332 11.22 14.98 -0.54
CA THR A 332 12.44 14.75 -1.32
C THR A 332 12.64 13.27 -1.62
N ASP A 333 13.43 12.96 -2.65
CA ASP A 333 13.76 11.56 -3.00
C ASP A 333 14.39 10.80 -1.81
N ALA A 334 15.22 11.48 -1.00
CA ALA A 334 15.82 10.90 0.21
C ALA A 334 14.77 10.58 1.28
N GLU A 335 13.79 11.45 1.49
CA GLU A 335 12.69 11.22 2.44
C GLU A 335 11.79 10.06 1.99
N ILE A 336 11.47 9.98 0.69
CA ILE A 336 10.71 8.86 0.12
C ILE A 336 11.50 7.56 0.23
N ALA A 337 12.80 7.59 -0.06
CA ALA A 337 13.68 6.43 0.10
C ALA A 337 13.76 5.95 1.55
N GLY A 338 13.92 6.86 2.52
CA GLY A 338 13.96 6.51 3.93
C GLY A 338 12.63 5.93 4.45
N MET A 339 11.48 6.43 3.96
CA MET A 339 10.19 5.82 4.23
C MET A 339 10.09 4.40 3.62
N SER A 340 10.53 4.26 2.37
CA SER A 340 10.61 2.97 1.68
C SER A 340 11.47 1.95 2.43
N ASP A 341 12.62 2.36 2.98
CA ASP A 341 13.55 1.46 3.66
C ASP A 341 12.91 0.80 4.89
N LEU A 342 12.18 1.58 5.70
CA LEU A 342 11.46 1.02 6.85
C LEU A 342 10.24 0.18 6.42
N LEU A 343 9.52 0.61 5.38
CA LEU A 343 8.41 -0.17 4.84
C LEU A 343 8.89 -1.54 4.31
N HIS A 344 10.00 -1.54 3.56
CA HIS A 344 10.65 -2.75 3.07
C HIS A 344 11.07 -3.65 4.23
N ALA A 345 11.76 -3.09 5.22
CA ALA A 345 12.27 -3.82 6.36
C ALA A 345 11.14 -4.46 7.19
N CYS A 346 10.03 -3.74 7.40
CA CYS A 346 8.85 -4.27 8.09
C CYS A 346 8.21 -5.45 7.34
N HIS A 347 8.08 -5.37 6.01
CA HIS A 347 7.58 -6.50 5.21
C HIS A 347 8.55 -7.68 5.18
N ALA A 348 9.86 -7.42 5.03
CA ALA A 348 10.88 -8.46 5.02
C ALA A 348 10.93 -9.22 6.37
N ALA A 349 10.81 -8.50 7.50
CA ALA A 349 10.78 -9.11 8.82
C ALA A 349 9.46 -9.85 9.13
N ALA A 350 8.35 -9.43 8.52
CA ALA A 350 7.09 -10.18 8.60
C ALA A 350 7.17 -11.51 7.84
N GLY A 351 7.81 -11.48 6.66
CA GLY A 351 7.90 -12.60 5.74
C GLY A 351 6.80 -12.56 4.67
N ALA A 352 7.11 -13.09 3.48
CA ALA A 352 6.19 -13.17 2.33
C ALA A 352 4.93 -13.97 2.63
N GLU A 353 4.92 -14.70 3.74
CA GLU A 353 3.95 -15.70 4.06
C GLU A 353 2.93 -15.26 5.12
N VAL A 354 3.06 -14.02 5.61
CA VAL A 354 2.13 -13.35 6.52
C VAL A 354 1.13 -12.52 5.71
N PRO A 355 -0.15 -12.90 5.66
CA PRO A 355 -1.19 -12.09 5.02
C PRO A 355 -1.26 -10.72 5.67
N CYS A 356 -1.29 -9.65 4.87
CA CYS A 356 -1.36 -8.31 5.43
C CYS A 356 -2.08 -7.30 4.53
N ASN A 357 -2.62 -6.27 5.17
CA ASN A 357 -3.02 -5.04 4.50
C ASN A 357 -1.96 -3.97 4.76
N GLU A 358 -1.51 -3.30 3.70
CA GLU A 358 -0.72 -2.06 3.78
C GLU A 358 -1.64 -0.90 3.45
N GLU A 359 -1.76 0.08 4.36
CA GLU A 359 -2.68 1.22 4.19
C GLU A 359 -1.91 2.53 4.33
N TRP A 360 -1.97 3.39 3.32
CA TRP A 360 -1.29 4.68 3.32
C TRP A 360 -2.24 5.79 3.76
N HIS A 361 -1.76 6.64 4.65
CA HIS A 361 -2.45 7.84 5.08
C HIS A 361 -1.55 9.05 4.86
N HIS A 362 -2.10 10.09 4.26
CA HIS A 362 -1.40 11.34 4.04
C HIS A 362 -2.40 12.50 4.08
N ARG A 363 -1.88 13.73 4.13
CA ARG A 363 -2.72 14.92 4.04
C ARG A 363 -3.41 14.96 2.66
N PRO A 364 -4.75 15.02 2.59
CA PRO A 364 -5.47 15.33 1.35
C PRO A 364 -5.11 16.73 0.82
N VAL A 365 -5.18 16.92 -0.49
CA VAL A 365 -4.80 18.19 -1.15
C VAL A 365 -5.62 19.41 -0.72
N ASP A 366 -6.86 19.18 -0.27
CA ASP A 366 -7.83 20.22 0.11
C ASP A 366 -7.90 20.45 1.63
N LEU A 367 -7.03 19.79 2.40
CA LEU A 367 -7.06 19.84 3.86
C LEU A 367 -5.94 20.70 4.45
N ASP A 368 -6.30 21.60 5.36
CA ASP A 368 -5.36 22.48 6.09
C ASP A 368 -4.61 21.73 7.20
N ALA A 369 -5.26 20.75 7.82
CA ALA A 369 -4.74 20.04 8.98
C ALA A 369 -3.47 19.24 8.64
N ARG A 370 -2.35 19.62 9.25
CA ARG A 370 -1.03 19.04 8.98
C ARG A 370 -0.93 17.67 9.63
N MET A 371 -0.94 16.62 8.81
CA MET A 371 -0.78 15.23 9.23
C MET A 371 0.42 14.60 8.50
N PRO A 372 1.27 13.83 9.18
CA PRO A 372 2.41 13.19 8.55
C PRO A 372 1.94 12.09 7.58
N TRP A 373 2.71 11.85 6.52
CA TRP A 373 2.59 10.60 5.77
C TRP A 373 2.93 9.42 6.67
N ARG A 374 2.05 8.43 6.71
CA ARG A 374 2.21 7.22 7.51
C ARG A 374 1.63 6.00 6.81
N VAL A 375 2.15 4.82 7.12
CA VAL A 375 1.75 3.54 6.53
C VAL A 375 1.51 2.52 7.64
N MET A 376 0.37 1.81 7.57
CA MET A 376 0.01 0.75 8.50
C MET A 376 0.14 -0.61 7.80
N ILE A 377 0.95 -1.52 8.34
CA ILE A 377 0.98 -2.93 7.91
C ILE A 377 0.22 -3.76 8.94
N LYS A 378 -1.00 -4.18 8.61
CA LYS A 378 -1.90 -4.95 9.49
C LYS A 378 -1.83 -6.43 9.15
N TRP A 379 -1.36 -7.26 10.08
CA TRP A 379 -1.23 -8.70 9.89
C TRP A 379 -2.58 -9.41 10.05
N ARG A 380 -3.10 -9.97 8.96
CA ARG A 380 -4.40 -10.63 8.86
C ARG A 380 -4.29 -12.10 9.29
N VAL A 381 -3.89 -12.28 10.55
CA VAL A 381 -3.56 -13.59 11.16
C VAL A 381 -4.67 -14.12 12.08
N SER A 382 -5.81 -13.42 12.17
CA SER A 382 -6.99 -13.81 12.94
C SER A 382 -8.28 -13.53 12.17
N ASN A 383 -9.29 -14.38 12.36
CA ASN A 383 -10.64 -14.16 11.87
C ASN A 383 -11.49 -13.56 12.98
N LEU A 384 -12.27 -12.51 12.67
CA LEU A 384 -13.24 -11.93 13.62
C LEU A 384 -14.37 -12.93 13.89
N ALA A 385 -14.77 -13.06 15.15
CA ALA A 385 -15.87 -13.92 15.57
C ALA A 385 -17.04 -13.10 16.14
N GLY A 386 -18.05 -13.79 16.68
CA GLY A 386 -19.28 -13.14 17.18
C GLY A 386 -19.05 -12.16 18.33
N PHE A 387 -17.99 -12.35 19.12
CA PHE A 387 -17.65 -11.45 20.24
C PHE A 387 -17.30 -10.05 19.74
N GLU A 388 -16.38 -9.96 18.78
CA GLU A 388 -15.93 -8.69 18.22
C GLU A 388 -17.06 -7.99 17.46
N GLY A 389 -17.92 -8.77 16.77
CA GLY A 389 -19.08 -8.25 16.06
C GLY A 389 -20.08 -7.51 16.96
N GLY A 390 -20.41 -8.09 18.11
CA GLY A 390 -21.41 -7.57 19.06
C GLY A 390 -20.89 -6.52 20.04
N THR A 391 -19.63 -6.62 20.49
CA THR A 391 -19.07 -5.71 21.52
C THR A 391 -18.26 -4.55 20.94
N LYS A 392 -17.77 -4.69 19.69
CA LYS A 392 -16.75 -3.81 19.10
C LYS A 392 -15.42 -3.76 19.89
N ILE A 393 -15.21 -4.70 20.82
CA ILE A 393 -13.92 -4.98 21.44
C ILE A 393 -13.26 -6.09 20.63
N TYR A 394 -12.07 -5.82 20.11
CA TYR A 394 -11.34 -6.77 19.27
C TYR A 394 -10.38 -7.62 20.10
N LEU A 395 -10.07 -8.83 19.64
CA LEU A 395 -9.10 -9.71 20.29
C LEU A 395 -7.88 -9.91 19.40
N ASN A 396 -6.70 -9.59 19.95
CA ASN A 396 -5.42 -9.90 19.32
C ASN A 396 -4.73 -11.05 20.07
N THR A 397 -4.09 -11.94 19.32
CA THR A 397 -3.26 -13.03 19.87
C THR A 397 -1.83 -12.58 20.17
N ILE A 398 -1.42 -11.43 19.65
CA ILE A 398 -0.07 -10.87 19.76
C ILE A 398 -0.21 -9.49 20.42
N SER A 399 0.52 -9.25 21.51
CA SER A 399 0.60 -7.90 22.10
C SER A 399 1.53 -7.00 21.27
N PRO A 400 1.48 -5.67 21.42
CA PRO A 400 2.44 -4.79 20.75
C PRO A 400 3.90 -5.14 21.09
N TRP A 401 4.19 -5.54 22.34
CA TRP A 401 5.53 -5.98 22.73
C TRP A 401 5.93 -7.29 22.06
N ASP A 402 5.05 -8.30 22.04
CA ASP A 402 5.34 -9.57 21.36
C ASP A 402 5.53 -9.38 19.86
N LEU A 403 4.80 -8.46 19.23
CA LEU A 403 4.96 -8.11 17.83
C LEU A 403 6.35 -7.51 17.57
N ARG A 404 6.75 -6.54 18.40
CA ARG A 404 8.09 -5.95 18.34
C ARG A 404 9.17 -7.03 18.53
N ASP A 405 9.04 -7.87 19.55
CA ASP A 405 10.05 -8.87 19.90
C ASP A 405 10.12 -10.01 18.86
N ARG A 406 9.08 -10.18 18.04
CA ARG A 406 9.11 -11.01 16.84
C ARG A 406 9.84 -10.36 15.67
N VAL A 407 9.67 -9.06 15.46
CA VAL A 407 10.19 -8.33 14.30
C VAL A 407 11.66 -7.93 14.48
N VAL A 408 12.04 -7.41 15.64
CA VAL A 408 13.38 -6.85 15.90
C VAL A 408 14.51 -7.87 15.62
N PRO A 409 14.44 -9.14 16.08
CA PRO A 409 15.49 -10.11 15.77
C PRO A 409 15.62 -10.41 14.28
N GLN A 410 14.52 -10.37 13.52
CA GLN A 410 14.56 -10.55 12.07
C GLN A 410 15.25 -9.37 11.39
N LEU A 411 14.96 -8.15 11.82
CA LEU A 411 15.60 -6.95 11.27
C LEU A 411 17.13 -7.00 11.44
N TYR A 412 17.63 -7.42 12.59
CA TYR A 412 19.07 -7.60 12.78
C TYR A 412 19.66 -8.58 11.76
N ARG A 413 19.07 -9.78 11.62
CA ARG A 413 19.53 -10.78 10.65
C ARG A 413 19.49 -10.28 9.21
N LEU A 414 18.41 -9.60 8.84
CA LEU A 414 18.21 -9.06 7.49
C LEU A 414 19.18 -7.90 7.18
N ARG A 415 19.52 -7.08 8.18
CA ARG A 415 20.51 -6.01 8.02
C ARG A 415 21.91 -6.59 7.87
N ASP A 416 22.25 -7.59 8.68
CA ASP A 416 23.55 -8.27 8.66
C ASP A 416 23.79 -9.01 7.32
N SER A 417 22.73 -9.59 6.73
CA SER A 417 22.79 -10.19 5.39
C SER A 417 22.80 -9.16 4.25
N GLY A 418 22.53 -7.88 4.53
CA GLY A 418 22.41 -6.83 3.54
C GLY A 418 21.11 -6.85 2.74
N HIS A 419 20.08 -7.59 3.20
CA HIS A 419 18.77 -7.64 2.56
C HIS A 419 17.98 -6.34 2.74
N ILE A 420 18.14 -5.68 3.89
CA ILE A 420 17.56 -4.35 4.18
C ILE A 420 18.65 -3.28 4.26
N ASP A 421 18.26 -2.01 4.20
CA ASP A 421 19.20 -0.89 4.23
C ASP A 421 20.04 -0.89 5.53
N ARG A 422 21.35 -0.72 5.37
CA ARG A 422 22.32 -0.79 6.48
C ARG A 422 22.27 0.42 7.42
N GLY A 423 21.69 1.53 6.97
CA GLY A 423 21.52 2.76 7.75
C GLY A 423 20.32 2.73 8.70
N ILE A 424 19.54 1.65 8.71
CA ILE A 424 18.42 1.48 9.65
C ILE A 424 18.98 1.22 11.06
N HIS A 425 18.64 2.08 12.01
CA HIS A 425 18.84 1.85 13.43
C HIS A 425 17.72 0.96 13.96
N ILE A 426 18.07 -0.10 14.70
CA ILE A 426 17.12 -1.11 15.17
C ILE A 426 17.03 -1.08 16.69
N ALA A 427 15.80 -1.10 17.22
CA ALA A 427 15.50 -1.21 18.64
C ALA A 427 16.32 -0.23 19.52
N THR A 428 17.26 -0.73 20.32
CA THR A 428 18.08 0.05 21.25
C THR A 428 19.06 1.01 20.57
N GLU A 429 19.28 0.86 19.26
CA GLU A 429 20.08 1.80 18.47
C GLU A 429 19.29 3.05 18.08
N CYS A 430 17.94 3.02 18.19
CA CYS A 430 17.09 4.16 17.88
C CYS A 430 17.25 5.24 18.94
N ALA A 431 17.47 6.48 18.51
CA ALA A 431 17.59 7.66 19.37
C ALA A 431 16.28 7.98 20.12
N CYS A 432 15.13 7.54 19.61
CA CYS A 432 13.82 7.71 20.26
C CYS A 432 13.54 9.16 20.67
N ARG A 433 13.95 10.13 19.83
CA ARG A 433 13.88 11.55 20.17
C ARG A 433 12.41 11.99 20.30
N PRO A 434 12.02 12.66 21.41
CA PRO A 434 10.70 13.25 21.52
C PRO A 434 10.44 14.22 20.38
N ASN A 435 9.20 14.24 19.89
CA ASN A 435 8.77 15.07 18.75
C ASN A 435 9.59 14.84 17.48
N SER A 436 9.91 13.59 17.16
CA SER A 436 10.68 13.26 15.96
C SER A 436 9.92 13.53 14.65
N LEU A 437 8.59 13.64 14.69
CA LEU A 437 7.79 13.97 13.51
C LEU A 437 7.66 15.49 13.34
N ARG A 438 8.17 16.03 12.24
CA ARG A 438 8.30 17.49 12.01
C ARG A 438 7.11 18.12 11.28
N TYR A 439 6.05 17.36 11.03
CA TYR A 439 4.85 17.83 10.32
C TYR A 439 4.18 19.04 11.01
N ASN A 440 4.31 19.14 12.35
CA ASN A 440 3.81 20.24 13.16
C ASN A 440 4.85 21.39 13.16
N PRO A 441 4.54 22.58 12.62
CA PRO A 441 5.49 23.69 12.50
C PRO A 441 5.93 24.27 13.86
N ALA A 442 5.19 23.98 14.94
CA ALA A 442 5.59 24.38 16.30
C ALA A 442 6.70 23.48 16.88
N VAL A 443 6.95 22.31 16.29
CA VAL A 443 8.04 21.42 16.68
C VAL A 443 9.33 21.90 16.02
N THR A 444 10.25 22.45 16.81
CA THR A 444 11.58 22.87 16.33
C THR A 444 12.50 21.67 16.19
N GLY A 445 13.25 21.60 15.10
CA GLY A 445 14.23 20.51 14.86
C GLY A 445 15.48 20.57 15.76
N THR A 446 15.63 21.62 16.57
CA THR A 446 16.73 21.77 17.52
C THR A 446 16.46 20.90 18.75
N PRO A 447 17.36 19.96 19.10
CA PRO A 447 17.27 19.22 20.35
C PRO A 447 17.18 20.19 21.53
N ARG A 448 16.21 19.96 22.42
CA ARG A 448 16.08 20.72 23.68
C ARG A 448 16.98 20.16 24.79
N LEU A 449 17.58 18.99 24.57
CA LEU A 449 18.52 18.29 25.44
C LEU A 449 19.60 17.63 24.59
#